data_AF-A0A7W0XJI4-F1
#
_entry.id   AF-A0A7W0XJI4-F1
#
_cell.length_a   1.000
_cell.length_b   1.000
_cell.length_c   1.000
_cell.angle_alpha   90.00
_cell.angle_beta   90.00
_cell.angle_gamma   90.00
#
_symmetry.space_group_name_H-M   'P 1'
#
loop_
_entity.id
_entity.type
_entity.pdbx_description
1 polymer ?
#
loop_
_entity_poly.entity_id
_entity_poly.type
_entity_poly.pdbx_seq_one_letter_code
_entity_poly.pdbx_strand_id
1 'polypeptide(L)'
;MNGATTPPPPHFRAGVVASTACEADGRTAAVAFPNDVTTTFSYDPARRWLDRVAIRPDGRYGYDLAGNMTSNRRLGGEYAYPRFDQPRPHAPLSAGPRVYRYDENGYVTQDGTKSYRWDGANRLIGVDGADYTGFLYAPDGTRLKRTFNSPCCEKSVQARREQPFGARRPRTRSGSGWKFRNHVERRRRTAHERRIRPPT
;
A
#
# COMPACT_ATOMS: atom_id res chain seq x y z
N MET A 1 -52.02 -27.61 -29.25
CA MET A 1 -50.74 -26.90 -29.10
C MET A 1 -50.39 -26.93 -27.62
N ASN A 2 -49.64 -27.94 -27.18
CA ASN A 2 -49.37 -28.16 -25.76
C ASN A 2 -48.13 -27.35 -25.39
N GLY A 3 -48.32 -26.31 -24.58
CA GLY A 3 -47.27 -25.42 -24.11
C GLY A 3 -46.32 -26.16 -23.16
N ALA A 4 -45.06 -26.26 -23.55
CA ALA A 4 -44.00 -26.75 -22.67
C ALA A 4 -43.64 -25.64 -21.68
N THR A 5 -44.04 -25.79 -20.41
CA THR A 5 -43.54 -24.95 -19.32
C THR A 5 -42.19 -25.48 -18.90
N THR A 6 -41.11 -24.82 -19.32
CA THR A 6 -39.76 -25.10 -18.82
C THR A 6 -39.72 -24.82 -17.31
N PRO A 7 -39.28 -25.76 -16.46
CA PRO A 7 -39.19 -25.50 -15.02
C PRO A 7 -38.14 -24.41 -14.76
N PRO A 8 -38.35 -23.53 -13.76
CA PRO A 8 -37.41 -22.47 -13.45
C PRO A 8 -36.06 -23.06 -12.99
N PRO A 9 -34.93 -22.41 -13.34
CA PRO A 9 -33.62 -22.86 -12.87
C PRO A 9 -33.58 -22.83 -11.35
N PRO A 10 -32.98 -23.84 -10.68
CA PRO A 10 -32.91 -23.86 -9.24
C PRO A 10 -32.12 -22.65 -8.74
N HIS A 11 -32.80 -21.78 -7.99
CA HIS A 11 -32.19 -20.67 -7.27
C HIS A 11 -31.49 -21.21 -6.02
N PHE A 12 -30.29 -21.78 -6.19
CA PHE A 12 -29.43 -22.06 -5.04
C PHE A 12 -29.03 -20.72 -4.41
N ARG A 13 -29.34 -20.54 -3.12
CA ARG A 13 -28.86 -19.39 -2.34
C ARG A 13 -27.34 -19.35 -2.45
N ALA A 14 -26.81 -18.25 -2.97
CA ALA A 14 -25.37 -17.97 -2.97
C ALA A 14 -24.88 -18.01 -1.51
N GLY A 15 -24.16 -19.07 -1.16
CA GLY A 15 -23.67 -19.24 0.21
C GLY A 15 -22.59 -20.31 0.33
N VAL A 16 -22.64 -21.38 -0.46
CA VAL A 16 -21.60 -22.43 -0.44
C VAL A 16 -21.27 -22.93 -1.83
N VAL A 17 -22.27 -23.19 -2.69
CA VAL A 17 -22.05 -23.70 -4.05
C VAL A 17 -22.46 -22.63 -5.06
N ALA A 18 -21.62 -22.41 -6.08
CA ALA A 18 -21.90 -21.49 -7.18
C ALA A 18 -22.71 -22.18 -8.29
N SER A 19 -22.34 -23.40 -8.68
CA SER A 19 -23.10 -24.20 -9.63
C SER A 19 -22.86 -25.70 -9.45
N THR A 20 -23.81 -26.50 -9.95
CA THR A 20 -23.68 -27.96 -10.05
C THR A 20 -23.93 -28.36 -11.50
N ALA A 21 -23.10 -29.26 -12.02
CA ALA A 21 -23.27 -29.88 -13.34
C ALA A 21 -23.60 -31.35 -13.15
N CYS A 22 -24.53 -31.87 -13.96
CA CYS A 22 -24.94 -33.27 -13.91
C CYS A 22 -24.73 -33.96 -15.27
N GLU A 23 -24.50 -35.28 -15.23
CA GLU A 23 -24.55 -36.16 -16.40
C GLU A 23 -26.01 -36.36 -16.86
N ALA A 24 -26.19 -36.94 -18.05
CA ALA A 24 -27.51 -37.15 -18.67
C ALA A 24 -28.46 -38.03 -17.85
N ASP A 25 -27.94 -38.83 -16.91
CA ASP A 25 -28.72 -39.66 -15.99
C ASP A 25 -28.99 -38.97 -14.63
N GLY A 26 -28.67 -37.67 -14.51
CA GLY A 26 -28.98 -36.84 -13.35
C GLY A 26 -27.93 -36.84 -12.25
N ARG A 27 -26.79 -37.52 -12.43
CA ARG A 27 -25.73 -37.60 -11.41
C ARG A 27 -24.78 -36.42 -11.46
N THR A 28 -24.30 -35.97 -10.31
CA THR A 28 -23.40 -34.81 -10.23
C THR A 28 -22.04 -35.10 -10.87
N ALA A 29 -21.73 -34.43 -11.98
CA ALA A 29 -20.43 -34.48 -12.64
C ALA A 29 -19.45 -33.45 -12.06
N ALA A 30 -19.94 -32.28 -11.65
CA ALA A 30 -19.10 -31.23 -11.07
C ALA A 30 -19.87 -30.33 -10.10
N VAL A 31 -19.16 -29.82 -9.09
CA VAL A 31 -19.62 -28.78 -8.17
C VAL A 31 -18.60 -27.65 -8.20
N ALA A 32 -19.01 -26.47 -8.65
CA ALA A 32 -18.20 -25.26 -8.62
C ALA A 32 -18.56 -24.41 -7.41
N PHE A 33 -17.54 -23.88 -6.74
CA PHE A 33 -17.68 -23.05 -5.55
C PHE A 33 -17.42 -21.57 -5.89
N PRO A 34 -17.97 -20.61 -5.12
CA PRO A 34 -17.77 -19.18 -5.38
C PRO A 34 -16.32 -18.69 -5.30
N ASN A 35 -15.42 -19.50 -4.73
CA ASN A 35 -14.00 -19.23 -4.65
C ASN A 35 -13.21 -19.76 -5.87
N ASP A 36 -13.88 -20.16 -6.96
CA ASP A 36 -13.29 -20.75 -8.18
C ASP A 36 -12.71 -22.17 -7.99
N VAL A 37 -12.90 -22.78 -6.82
CA VAL A 37 -12.60 -24.21 -6.61
C VAL A 37 -13.67 -25.03 -7.31
N THR A 38 -13.28 -26.11 -7.99
CA THR A 38 -14.21 -27.04 -8.64
C THR A 38 -13.89 -28.46 -8.19
N THR A 39 -14.91 -29.19 -7.74
CA THR A 39 -14.81 -30.63 -7.49
C THR A 39 -15.49 -31.37 -8.63
N THR A 40 -14.78 -32.26 -9.31
CA THR A 40 -15.32 -33.12 -10.38
C THR A 40 -15.43 -34.55 -9.89
N PHE A 41 -16.49 -35.22 -10.32
CA PHE A 41 -16.79 -36.61 -10.02
C PHE A 41 -16.82 -37.37 -11.33
N SER A 42 -16.13 -38.51 -11.38
CA SER A 42 -16.13 -39.41 -12.54
C SER A 42 -16.69 -40.75 -12.12
N TYR A 43 -17.53 -41.34 -12.98
CA TYR A 43 -18.21 -42.59 -12.71
C TYR A 43 -17.78 -43.69 -13.68
N ASP A 44 -17.77 -44.93 -13.23
CA ASP A 44 -17.56 -46.12 -14.07
C ASP A 44 -18.65 -46.16 -15.17
N PRO A 45 -18.29 -46.32 -16.45
CA PRO A 45 -19.24 -46.25 -17.55
C PRO A 45 -20.24 -47.42 -17.59
N ALA A 46 -19.90 -48.58 -17.03
CA ALA A 46 -20.72 -49.79 -17.07
C ALA A 46 -21.52 -50.00 -15.78
N ARG A 47 -20.87 -49.87 -14.63
CA ARG A 47 -21.44 -50.11 -13.29
C ARG A 47 -22.01 -48.86 -12.67
N ARG A 48 -21.66 -47.70 -13.23
CA ARG A 48 -22.16 -46.42 -12.75
C ARG A 48 -21.82 -46.24 -11.26
N TRP A 49 -20.62 -46.63 -10.84
CA TRP A 49 -20.10 -46.36 -9.49
C TRP A 49 -19.16 -45.17 -9.53
N LEU A 50 -18.99 -44.46 -8.41
CA LEU A 50 -18.02 -43.38 -8.34
C LEU A 50 -16.60 -43.95 -8.47
N ASP A 51 -15.88 -43.53 -9.51
CA ASP A 51 -14.52 -43.96 -9.82
C ASP A 51 -13.49 -42.96 -9.28
N ARG A 52 -13.75 -41.66 -9.45
CA ARG A 52 -12.82 -40.60 -9.06
C ARG A 52 -13.53 -39.36 -8.53
N VAL A 53 -12.91 -38.73 -7.55
CA VAL A 53 -13.17 -37.34 -7.15
C VAL A 53 -11.89 -36.54 -7.35
N ALA A 54 -11.94 -35.43 -8.08
CA ALA A 54 -10.81 -34.55 -8.30
C ALA A 54 -11.15 -33.11 -7.89
N ILE A 55 -10.23 -32.45 -7.20
CA ILE A 55 -10.39 -31.06 -6.78
C ILE A 55 -9.45 -30.21 -7.61
N ARG A 56 -10.02 -29.30 -8.39
CA ARG A 56 -9.30 -28.21 -9.04
C ARG A 56 -9.32 -27.01 -8.10
N PRO A 57 -8.17 -26.60 -7.50
CA PRO A 57 -8.12 -25.40 -6.69
C PRO A 57 -8.37 -24.16 -7.55
N ASP A 58 -8.61 -23.04 -6.90
CA ASP A 58 -8.94 -21.74 -7.49
C ASP A 58 -7.84 -21.13 -8.38
N GLY A 59 -6.67 -21.77 -8.45
CA GLY A 59 -5.50 -21.30 -9.20
C GLY A 59 -4.99 -19.95 -8.69
N ARG A 60 -5.32 -19.55 -7.44
CA ARG A 60 -4.90 -18.25 -6.90
C ARG A 60 -3.46 -18.25 -6.43
N TYR A 61 -2.94 -19.40 -6.01
CA TYR A 61 -1.58 -19.55 -5.51
C TYR A 61 -0.87 -20.67 -6.27
N GLY A 62 0.36 -20.41 -6.70
CA GLY A 62 1.29 -21.41 -7.21
C GLY A 62 2.39 -21.68 -6.20
N TYR A 63 2.91 -22.91 -6.18
CA TYR A 63 4.02 -23.31 -5.33
C TYR A 63 5.02 -24.15 -6.12
N ASP A 64 6.30 -24.11 -5.73
CA ASP A 64 7.30 -25.05 -6.20
C ASP A 64 7.30 -26.34 -5.35
N LEU A 65 8.16 -27.31 -5.71
CA LEU A 65 8.29 -28.58 -4.99
C LEU A 65 8.87 -28.42 -3.58
N ALA A 66 9.55 -27.31 -3.28
CA ALA A 66 10.06 -26.98 -1.96
C ALA A 66 9.01 -26.28 -1.08
N GLY A 67 7.82 -26.01 -1.63
CA GLY A 67 6.73 -25.32 -0.95
C GLY A 67 6.85 -23.80 -0.95
N ASN A 68 7.81 -23.21 -1.68
CA ASN A 68 7.85 -21.77 -1.85
C ASN A 68 6.71 -21.31 -2.76
N MET A 69 6.06 -20.21 -2.41
CA MET A 69 4.99 -19.64 -3.24
C MET A 69 5.60 -19.02 -4.50
N THR A 70 5.24 -19.49 -5.69
CA THR A 70 5.74 -18.99 -7.00
C THR A 70 4.83 -17.95 -7.62
N SER A 71 3.54 -17.95 -7.28
CA SER A 71 2.60 -16.95 -7.78
C SER A 71 1.45 -16.69 -6.80
N ASN A 72 0.94 -15.46 -6.82
CA ASN A 72 -0.28 -15.07 -6.13
C ASN A 72 -1.08 -14.12 -7.03
N ARG A 73 -2.22 -14.58 -7.53
CA ARG A 73 -3.05 -13.85 -8.50
C ARG A 73 -3.53 -12.48 -7.98
N ARG A 74 -3.63 -12.29 -6.66
CA ARG A 74 -4.00 -10.98 -6.07
C ARG A 74 -2.88 -9.95 -6.09
N LEU A 75 -1.63 -10.40 -5.99
CA LEU A 75 -0.47 -9.50 -5.99
C LEU A 75 -0.09 -9.06 -7.40
N GLY A 76 -0.37 -9.90 -8.40
CA GLY A 76 0.02 -9.67 -9.79
C GLY A 76 1.53 -9.86 -9.97
N GLY A 77 1.90 -10.89 -10.73
CA GLY A 77 3.31 -11.24 -10.97
C GLY A 77 3.80 -12.43 -10.13
N GLU A 78 5.03 -12.82 -10.41
CA GLU A 78 5.68 -14.01 -9.85
C GLU A 78 6.52 -13.67 -8.61
N TYR A 79 6.88 -14.71 -7.87
CA TYR A 79 7.83 -14.63 -6.78
C TYR A 79 9.21 -15.08 -7.26
N ALA A 80 10.24 -14.35 -6.86
CA ALA A 80 11.62 -14.78 -7.04
C ALA A 80 12.23 -15.11 -5.69
N TYR A 81 13.06 -16.16 -5.65
CA TYR A 81 13.78 -16.60 -4.46
C TYR A 81 15.27 -16.74 -4.79
N PRO A 82 16.14 -16.72 -3.77
CA PRO A 82 17.50 -17.19 -3.93
C PRO A 82 17.52 -18.64 -4.40
N ARG A 83 18.61 -19.03 -5.06
CA ARG A 83 18.83 -20.44 -5.39
C ARG A 83 18.95 -21.27 -4.10
N PHE A 84 18.69 -22.57 -4.20
CA PHE A 84 18.70 -23.48 -3.05
C PHE A 84 20.04 -23.51 -2.29
N ASP A 85 21.15 -23.18 -2.98
CA ASP A 85 22.52 -23.14 -2.45
C ASP A 85 22.92 -21.76 -1.91
N GLN A 86 22.05 -20.76 -2.02
CA GLN A 86 22.29 -19.42 -1.49
C GLN A 86 21.65 -19.25 -0.12
N PRO A 87 22.15 -18.32 0.71
CA PRO A 87 21.53 -18.01 1.99
C PRO A 87 20.06 -17.61 1.82
N ARG A 88 19.21 -18.18 2.68
CA ARG A 88 17.77 -17.90 2.75
C ARG A 88 17.00 -18.30 1.48
N PRO A 89 17.08 -19.56 1.03
CA PRO A 89 16.40 -20.02 -0.19
C PRO A 89 14.87 -19.93 -0.12
N HIS A 90 14.31 -19.77 1.09
CA HIS A 90 12.88 -19.60 1.34
C HIS A 90 12.46 -18.15 1.62
N ALA A 91 13.39 -17.19 1.56
CA ALA A 91 13.07 -15.77 1.72
C ALA A 91 12.88 -15.13 0.33
N PRO A 92 11.69 -14.60 -0.01
CA PRO A 92 11.47 -14.01 -1.32
C PRO A 92 12.40 -12.82 -1.58
N LEU A 93 13.03 -12.76 -2.76
CA LEU A 93 13.68 -11.55 -3.28
C LEU A 93 12.64 -10.58 -3.85
N SER A 94 11.56 -11.12 -4.43
CA SER A 94 10.43 -10.34 -4.91
C SER A 94 9.11 -11.09 -4.78
N ALA A 95 8.02 -10.33 -4.69
CA ALA A 95 6.66 -10.84 -4.81
C ALA A 95 5.84 -9.87 -5.67
N GLY A 96 5.64 -10.23 -6.93
CA GLY A 96 5.06 -9.32 -7.92
C GLY A 96 5.91 -8.04 -8.05
N PRO A 97 5.33 -6.83 -7.91
CA PRO A 97 6.07 -5.57 -8.05
C PRO A 97 6.93 -5.23 -6.83
N ARG A 98 6.85 -5.99 -5.73
CA ARG A 98 7.56 -5.70 -4.48
C ARG A 98 8.91 -6.39 -4.48
N VAL A 99 9.95 -5.66 -4.10
CA VAL A 99 11.31 -6.18 -3.92
C VAL A 99 11.67 -6.15 -2.44
N TYR A 100 12.08 -7.30 -1.93
CA TYR A 100 12.45 -7.46 -0.53
C TYR A 100 13.96 -7.39 -0.36
N ARG A 101 14.38 -6.79 0.75
CA ARG A 101 15.78 -6.77 1.20
C ARG A 101 15.84 -7.23 2.63
N TYR A 102 16.98 -7.81 2.97
CA TYR A 102 17.22 -8.41 4.25
C TYR A 102 18.63 -8.04 4.73
N ASP A 103 18.80 -7.90 6.03
CA ASP A 103 20.12 -7.79 6.63
C ASP A 103 20.83 -9.16 6.71
N GLU A 104 22.04 -9.20 7.24
CA GLU A 104 22.84 -10.43 7.36
C GLU A 104 22.18 -11.48 8.29
N ASN A 105 21.45 -11.03 9.31
CA ASN A 105 20.73 -11.88 10.25
C ASN A 105 19.40 -12.42 9.69
N GLY A 106 18.98 -11.95 8.51
CA GLY A 106 17.77 -12.39 7.84
C GLY A 106 16.52 -11.59 8.19
N TYR A 107 16.63 -10.46 8.88
CA TYR A 107 15.49 -9.57 9.10
C TYR A 107 15.21 -8.74 7.86
N VAL A 108 13.92 -8.56 7.56
CA VAL A 108 13.48 -7.69 6.45
C VAL A 108 13.94 -6.26 6.75
N THR A 109 14.68 -5.65 5.84
CA THR A 109 15.05 -4.24 5.89
C THR A 109 14.22 -3.40 4.91
N GLN A 110 13.70 -4.02 3.84
CA GLN A 110 12.75 -3.40 2.91
C GLN A 110 11.74 -4.44 2.41
N ASP A 111 10.47 -4.05 2.25
CA ASP A 111 9.40 -4.91 1.72
C ASP A 111 8.88 -4.47 0.34
N GLY A 112 9.60 -3.55 -0.30
CA GLY A 112 9.22 -2.88 -1.54
C GLY A 112 8.35 -1.65 -1.36
N THR A 113 7.82 -1.40 -0.15
CA THR A 113 6.98 -0.23 0.17
C THR A 113 7.44 0.54 1.40
N LYS A 114 8.12 -0.12 2.32
CA LYS A 114 8.59 0.40 3.59
C LYS A 114 10.01 -0.08 3.84
N SER A 115 10.73 0.69 4.67
CA SER A 115 12.00 0.25 5.26
C SER A 115 11.83 -0.01 6.75
N TYR A 116 12.62 -0.94 7.28
CA TYR A 116 12.52 -1.44 8.64
C TYR A 116 13.88 -1.38 9.34
N ARG A 117 13.85 -1.05 10.62
CA ARG A 117 15.03 -0.98 11.48
C ARG A 117 14.82 -1.83 12.73
N TRP A 118 15.83 -2.62 13.06
CA TRP A 118 15.82 -3.58 14.16
C TRP A 118 16.89 -3.19 15.18
N ASP A 119 16.64 -3.48 16.47
CA ASP A 119 17.69 -3.40 17.48
C ASP A 119 18.51 -4.70 17.55
N GLY A 120 19.59 -4.69 18.35
CA GLY A 120 20.45 -5.85 18.54
C GLY A 120 19.79 -7.04 19.26
N ALA A 121 18.56 -6.87 19.76
CA ALA A 121 17.75 -7.93 20.35
C ALA A 121 16.66 -8.44 19.38
N ASN A 122 16.78 -8.09 18.09
CA ASN A 122 15.88 -8.53 17.01
C ASN A 122 14.45 -7.99 17.14
N ARG A 123 14.29 -6.80 17.73
CA ARG A 123 13.00 -6.14 17.89
C ARG A 123 12.89 -4.96 16.92
N LEU A 124 11.71 -4.79 16.33
CA LEU A 124 11.44 -3.72 15.39
C LEU A 124 11.39 -2.37 16.10
N ILE A 125 12.32 -1.47 15.79
CA ILE A 125 12.42 -0.13 16.41
C ILE A 125 11.96 1.01 15.50
N GLY A 126 11.88 0.77 14.19
CA GLY A 126 11.48 1.81 13.24
C GLY A 126 10.89 1.23 11.96
N VAL A 127 9.87 1.91 11.43
CA VAL A 127 9.26 1.65 10.12
C VAL A 127 9.15 2.98 9.38
N ASP A 128 9.83 3.06 8.24
CA ASP A 128 9.80 4.20 7.34
C ASP A 128 8.86 3.85 6.17
N GLY A 129 7.65 4.41 6.18
CA GLY A 129 6.65 4.24 5.13
C GLY A 129 6.14 5.58 4.61
N ALA A 130 4.82 5.76 4.55
CA ALA A 130 4.22 7.07 4.28
C ALA A 130 4.52 8.08 5.41
N ASP A 131 4.48 7.57 6.65
CA ASP A 131 4.93 8.24 7.86
C ASP A 131 5.98 7.37 8.54
N TYR A 132 6.79 7.97 9.39
CA TYR A 132 7.69 7.24 10.26
C TYR A 132 6.94 6.73 11.49
N THR A 133 7.13 5.45 11.84
CA THR A 133 6.68 4.87 13.10
C THR A 133 7.85 4.32 13.89
N GLY A 134 8.06 4.81 15.11
CA GLY A 134 9.10 4.34 16.02
C GLY A 134 8.54 3.53 17.19
N PHE A 135 9.35 2.61 17.73
CA PHE A 135 8.99 1.78 18.88
C PHE A 135 10.05 1.83 19.97
N LEU A 136 9.61 1.81 21.24
CA LEU A 136 10.47 1.70 22.41
C LEU A 136 10.04 0.50 23.25
N TYR A 137 11.02 -0.26 23.72
CA TYR A 137 10.80 -1.46 24.52
C TYR A 137 11.51 -1.34 25.88
N ALA A 138 10.97 -2.01 26.89
CA ALA A 138 11.62 -2.21 28.17
C ALA A 138 12.71 -3.30 28.06
N PRO A 139 13.56 -3.44 29.10
CA PRO A 139 14.57 -4.49 29.16
C PRO A 139 14.01 -5.91 29.08
N ASP A 140 12.78 -6.13 29.55
CA ASP A 140 12.06 -7.41 29.50
C ASP A 140 11.45 -7.74 28.12
N GLY A 141 11.59 -6.84 27.13
CA GLY A 141 11.01 -7.01 25.81
C GLY A 141 9.62 -6.44 25.63
N THR A 142 8.97 -5.95 26.69
CA THR A 142 7.64 -5.36 26.59
C THR A 142 7.69 -4.05 25.81
N ARG A 143 6.71 -3.82 24.92
CA ARG A 143 6.65 -2.58 24.13
C ARG A 143 6.03 -1.46 24.96
N LEU A 144 6.84 -0.46 25.30
CA LEU A 144 6.44 0.69 26.11
C LEU A 144 5.78 1.80 25.30
N LYS A 145 6.27 2.04 24.08
CA LYS A 145 5.80 3.19 23.28
C LYS A 145 5.78 2.89 21.78
N ARG A 146 4.81 3.51 21.10
CA ARG A 146 4.77 3.71 19.66
C ARG A 146 4.67 5.20 19.37
N THR A 147 5.56 5.72 18.53
CA THR A 147 5.61 7.14 18.12
C THR A 147 5.35 7.23 16.62
N PHE A 148 4.65 8.28 16.17
CA PHE A 148 4.45 8.57 14.75
C PHE A 148 5.05 9.93 14.42
N ASN A 149 5.84 10.04 13.36
CA ASN A 149 6.20 11.31 12.76
C ASN A 149 5.63 11.37 11.35
N SER A 150 4.77 12.34 11.10
CA SER A 150 4.35 12.72 9.75
C SER A 150 5.25 13.81 9.21
N PRO A 151 5.54 13.84 7.89
CA PRO A 151 6.23 14.99 7.26
C PRO A 151 5.43 16.31 7.39
N CYS A 152 4.16 16.25 7.81
CA CYS A 152 3.32 17.42 8.04
C CYS A 152 3.61 18.18 9.35
N CYS A 153 4.20 17.55 10.37
CA CYS A 153 4.42 18.21 11.68
C CYS A 153 5.88 18.31 12.14
N GLU A 154 6.85 17.77 11.39
CA GLU A 154 8.27 17.84 11.77
C GLU A 154 9.03 19.07 11.21
N LYS A 155 8.38 19.98 10.46
CA LYS A 155 9.01 21.26 10.09
C LYS A 155 9.05 22.30 11.22
N SER A 156 8.41 22.07 12.36
CA SER A 156 8.34 23.07 13.45
C SER A 156 9.29 22.82 14.63
N VAL A 157 9.95 21.67 14.73
CA VAL A 157 10.81 21.33 15.88
C VAL A 157 12.29 21.68 15.66
N GLN A 158 12.76 21.80 14.41
CA GLN A 158 14.17 22.15 14.11
C GLN A 158 14.45 23.66 14.02
N ALA A 159 13.44 24.53 14.09
CA ALA A 159 13.62 25.99 14.06
C ALA A 159 13.83 26.65 15.44
N ARG A 160 13.96 25.86 16.52
CA ARG A 160 14.15 26.40 17.88
C ARG A 160 15.25 25.69 18.66
N ARG A 161 16.42 25.52 18.05
CA ARG A 161 17.67 25.40 18.82
C ARG A 161 18.42 26.73 18.73
N GLU A 162 18.26 27.49 19.82
CA GLU A 162 19.28 28.33 20.45
C GLU A 162 19.83 29.50 19.62
N GLN A 163 19.22 30.68 19.81
CA GLN A 163 19.99 31.92 19.77
C GLN A 163 20.90 31.92 21.00
N PRO A 164 22.24 31.89 20.87
CA PRO A 164 23.10 32.07 22.02
C PRO A 164 22.93 33.50 22.55
N PHE A 165 22.58 33.60 23.82
CA PHE A 165 22.76 34.81 24.61
C PHE A 165 24.26 35.15 24.63
N GLY A 166 24.63 36.31 24.10
CA GLY A 166 25.91 36.95 24.39
C GLY A 166 26.93 36.96 23.27
N ALA A 167 26.88 37.98 22.43
CA ALA A 167 28.08 38.66 21.93
C ALA A 167 27.68 40.06 21.42
N ARG A 168 28.13 41.10 22.13
CA ARG A 168 28.05 42.49 21.65
C ARG A 168 28.84 42.59 20.34
N ARG A 169 28.17 42.84 19.21
CA ARG A 169 28.86 43.22 17.97
C ARG A 169 29.30 44.68 18.07
N PRO A 170 30.57 45.03 17.81
CA PRO A 170 31.00 46.42 17.75
C PRO A 170 30.30 47.13 16.58
N ARG A 171 29.82 48.35 16.83
CA ARG A 171 29.24 49.24 15.83
C ARG A 171 30.34 49.69 14.85
N THR A 172 30.34 49.18 13.63
CA THR A 172 30.99 49.85 12.50
C THR A 172 29.96 50.67 11.73
N ARG A 173 30.25 51.97 11.63
CA ARG A 173 29.46 53.02 11.01
C ARG A 173 29.68 53.03 9.49
N SER A 174 28.60 52.90 8.72
CA SER A 174 28.41 53.47 7.37
C SER A 174 26.92 53.32 7.03
N GLY A 175 26.07 54.36 7.12
CA GLY A 175 25.74 55.23 5.98
C GLY A 175 25.34 54.37 4.77
N SER A 176 24.09 54.20 4.34
CA SER A 176 22.95 55.10 4.10
C SER A 176 21.77 54.15 3.77
N GLY A 177 20.49 54.29 4.16
CA GLY A 177 19.68 55.45 4.44
C GLY A 177 18.56 55.55 3.41
N TRP A 178 17.53 54.68 3.45
CA TRP A 178 16.21 54.95 2.83
C TRP A 178 15.07 54.41 3.70
N LYS A 179 14.20 55.32 4.12
CA LYS A 179 13.16 55.18 5.15
C LYS A 179 11.86 54.59 4.59
N PHE A 180 11.12 53.94 5.49
CA PHE A 180 9.74 53.47 5.33
C PHE A 180 8.71 54.61 5.11
N ARG A 181 7.77 54.34 4.19
CA ARG A 181 6.28 54.41 4.28
C ARG A 181 5.62 55.69 4.82
N ASN A 182 4.69 56.27 4.05
CA ASN A 182 3.25 56.19 4.33
C ASN A 182 2.39 56.90 3.27
N HIS A 183 1.28 56.25 2.91
CA HIS A 183 0.28 56.67 1.95
C HIS A 183 -0.91 57.26 2.72
N VAL A 184 -1.17 58.57 2.56
CA VAL A 184 -2.48 59.21 2.84
C VAL A 184 -2.58 60.47 1.97
N GLU A 185 -3.30 60.42 0.86
CA GLU A 185 -3.67 61.61 0.08
C GLU A 185 -5.00 62.17 0.59
N ARG A 186 -4.97 63.39 1.14
CA ARG A 186 -6.15 64.20 1.44
C ARG A 186 -6.38 65.22 0.32
N ARG A 187 -7.59 65.19 -0.23
CA ARG A 187 -8.18 66.15 -1.18
C ARG A 187 -8.17 67.59 -0.64
N ARG A 188 -7.98 68.58 -1.53
CA ARG A 188 -8.82 69.81 -1.63
C ARG A 188 -8.54 70.59 -2.93
N ARG A 189 -9.62 71.17 -3.45
CA ARG A 189 -9.84 71.89 -4.71
C ARG A 189 -9.20 73.29 -4.72
N THR A 190 -8.84 73.78 -5.91
CA THR A 190 -9.03 75.19 -6.33
C THR A 190 -9.25 75.27 -7.86
N ALA A 191 -9.99 76.28 -8.31
CA ALA A 191 -10.70 76.37 -9.59
C ALA A 191 -10.20 77.52 -10.50
N HIS A 192 -10.69 77.52 -11.76
CA HIS A 192 -10.73 78.61 -12.78
C HIS A 192 -9.36 79.06 -13.36
N GLU A 193 -9.17 79.39 -14.65
CA GLU A 193 -10.02 80.19 -15.55
C GLU A 193 -9.57 80.12 -17.04
N ARG A 194 -10.56 80.21 -17.96
CA ARG A 194 -10.65 80.81 -19.33
C ARG A 194 -9.49 80.81 -20.37
N ARG A 195 -9.86 80.23 -21.56
CA ARG A 195 -9.84 80.74 -22.98
C ARG A 195 -8.65 81.57 -23.49
N ILE A 196 -8.14 81.33 -24.71
CA ILE A 196 -8.48 82.07 -25.97
C ILE A 196 -7.85 81.34 -27.19
N ARG A 197 -8.60 81.20 -28.32
CA ARG A 197 -8.09 80.92 -29.69
C ARG A 197 -7.82 82.24 -30.42
N PRO A 198 -6.98 82.29 -31.47
CA PRO A 198 -7.49 82.73 -32.80
C PRO A 198 -6.74 82.04 -34.00
N PRO A 199 -6.77 82.53 -35.27
CA PRO A 199 -7.26 81.85 -36.48
C PRO A 199 -6.09 81.39 -37.40
N THR A 200 -6.27 80.62 -38.48
CA THR A 200 -7.00 80.85 -39.75
C THR A 200 -7.18 79.50 -40.43
#